data_AF-A0A556C904-F1
#
_entry.id   AF-A0A556C904-F1
#
_cell.length_a   1.000
_cell.length_b   1.000
_cell.length_c   1.000
_cell.angle_alpha   90.00
_cell.angle_beta   90.00
_cell.angle_gamma   90.00
#
_symmetry.space_group_name_H-M   'P 1'
#
loop_
_entity.id
_entity.type
_entity.pdbx_description
1 polymer ?
#
loop_
_entity_poly.entity_id
_entity_poly.type
_entity_poly.pdbx_seq_one_letter_code
_entity_poly.pdbx_strand_id
1 'polypeptide(L)'
;MSSIESERLKAINASLKPKRRYPTEFRRSWFWRNDVLVLDFATRTGVRLAAEIHDRKEDSTLELVARDSESQYGLRRAISRLQLPRPVNINEKPIRLATWDRHVSNEVIIGDTLINIQRILTSLDSDRNQIQPNSVPGYWWDMRTNFGDLIGPKVMSHLTRRAVHNTYGLPNSGSAIVSVGSIIDVVHRSNMHIWGTGLMNVPTRSRIRELSGLDWTISAVRGHRTRTTLQDQLGWCIPNVVGDPGLLFPRVFSDSTTPTQDAIAVIPHYAHKTVLNRDLVESQECLFVDVERSPEEVASDIQRSRLVISTSLHGLILAQAYGVPWLWLKVVDRHLAGQDFKFEDFFSTVDRESVSVLACSTVDIQSINFRTIAKNSRLPTPRYSLNALEQAFPYDVARPV
;
A
#
# COMPACT_ATOMS: atom_id res chain seq x y z
N MET A 1 37.75 -1.13 -14.77
CA MET A 1 37.93 -2.52 -15.25
C MET A 1 36.96 -2.72 -16.39
N SER A 2 37.45 -2.94 -17.60
CA SER A 2 36.64 -3.03 -18.82
C SER A 2 35.68 -4.22 -18.75
N SER A 3 34.41 -3.99 -19.09
CA SER A 3 33.37 -5.02 -19.25
C SER A 3 33.80 -6.02 -20.31
N ILE A 4 34.14 -7.25 -19.91
CA ILE A 4 34.28 -8.35 -20.86
C ILE A 4 32.88 -8.86 -21.13
N GLU A 5 32.22 -8.22 -22.09
CA GLU A 5 30.88 -8.64 -22.55
C GLU A 5 30.90 -10.13 -22.95
N SER A 6 30.07 -10.95 -22.32
CA SER A 6 29.96 -12.39 -22.65
C SER A 6 29.66 -12.59 -24.14
N GLU A 7 30.54 -13.33 -24.85
CA GLU A 7 30.34 -13.73 -26.25
C GLU A 7 29.05 -14.50 -26.45
N ARG A 8 28.61 -15.27 -25.44
CA ARG A 8 27.35 -16.01 -25.48
C ARG A 8 26.16 -15.08 -25.47
N LEU A 9 26.15 -14.05 -24.61
CA LEU A 9 25.09 -13.06 -24.59
C LEU A 9 25.04 -12.26 -25.90
N LYS A 10 26.19 -11.96 -26.52
CA LYS A 10 26.25 -11.36 -27.87
C LYS A 10 25.58 -12.26 -28.91
N ALA A 11 25.88 -13.56 -28.88
CA ALA A 11 25.27 -14.53 -29.79
C ALA A 11 23.76 -14.68 -29.57
N ILE A 12 23.31 -14.73 -28.31
CA ILE A 12 21.87 -14.75 -27.95
C ILE A 12 21.18 -13.49 -28.49
N ASN A 13 21.76 -12.31 -28.25
CA ASN A 13 21.23 -11.04 -28.75
C ASN A 13 21.15 -11.00 -30.28
N ALA A 14 22.20 -11.47 -30.98
CA ALA A 14 22.22 -11.55 -32.44
C ALA A 14 21.20 -12.54 -33.01
N SER A 15 20.80 -13.56 -32.24
CA SER A 15 19.79 -14.55 -32.62
C SER A 15 18.34 -14.08 -32.37
N LEU A 16 18.13 -13.02 -31.59
CA LEU A 16 16.81 -12.42 -31.33
C LEU A 16 16.27 -11.56 -32.50
N LYS A 17 16.66 -11.91 -33.74
CA LYS A 17 16.28 -11.24 -35.00
C LYS A 17 14.76 -11.23 -35.25
N PRO A 18 14.26 -10.25 -36.05
CA PRO A 18 12.83 -9.94 -36.23
C PRO A 18 11.93 -11.02 -36.87
N LYS A 19 12.41 -12.26 -37.07
CA LYS A 19 11.64 -13.36 -37.67
C LYS A 19 10.70 -14.07 -36.69
N ARG A 20 10.83 -13.87 -35.39
CA ARG A 20 9.89 -14.40 -34.39
C ARG A 20 8.75 -13.39 -34.15
N ARG A 21 7.51 -13.87 -34.04
CA ARG A 21 6.38 -13.02 -33.62
C ARG A 21 6.56 -12.70 -32.13
N TYR A 22 6.53 -11.42 -31.80
CA TYR A 22 6.53 -10.94 -30.42
C TYR A 22 5.14 -10.41 -30.09
N PRO A 23 4.70 -10.49 -28.82
CA PRO A 23 3.53 -9.74 -28.36
C PRO A 23 3.71 -8.25 -28.63
N THR A 24 2.65 -7.56 -29.03
CA THR A 24 2.65 -6.11 -29.31
C THR A 24 3.03 -5.24 -28.12
N GLU A 25 2.84 -5.79 -26.92
CA GLU A 25 3.12 -5.20 -25.62
C GLU A 25 4.63 -5.25 -25.26
N PHE A 26 5.42 -5.94 -26.09
CA PHE A 26 6.87 -5.99 -25.99
C PHE A 26 7.50 -4.71 -26.55
N ARG A 27 8.13 -3.91 -25.67
CA ARG A 27 8.96 -2.77 -26.11
C ARG A 27 10.39 -3.26 -26.27
N ARG A 28 10.89 -3.26 -27.50
CA ARG A 28 12.30 -3.54 -27.80
C ARG A 28 13.19 -2.41 -27.25
N SER A 29 13.51 -2.44 -25.96
CA SER A 29 14.64 -1.71 -25.39
C SER A 29 15.74 -2.71 -25.05
N TRP A 30 16.61 -2.96 -26.03
CA TRP A 30 17.87 -3.67 -25.84
C TRP A 30 18.85 -2.71 -25.18
N PHE A 31 19.29 -2.99 -23.95
CA PHE A 31 20.45 -2.28 -23.43
C PHE A 31 21.33 -3.20 -22.59
N TRP A 32 22.63 -3.01 -22.76
CA TRP A 32 23.67 -3.68 -22.00
C TRP A 32 23.80 -3.00 -20.64
N ARG A 33 23.86 -3.80 -19.57
CA ARG A 33 24.30 -3.32 -18.26
C ARG A 33 25.10 -4.42 -17.56
N ASN A 34 26.42 -4.25 -17.47
CA ASN A 34 27.31 -5.10 -16.66
C ASN A 34 27.14 -6.62 -16.92
N ASP A 35 27.29 -7.08 -18.17
CA ASP A 35 27.19 -8.51 -18.55
C ASP A 35 25.81 -9.16 -18.35
N VAL A 36 24.75 -8.34 -18.43
CA VAL A 36 23.35 -8.79 -18.39
C VAL A 36 22.64 -8.40 -19.68
N LEU A 37 21.93 -9.36 -20.30
CA LEU A 37 21.03 -9.10 -21.42
C LEU A 37 19.62 -8.85 -20.88
N VAL A 38 19.11 -7.63 -21.09
CA VAL A 38 17.84 -7.19 -20.52
C VAL A 38 16.76 -7.12 -21.61
N LEU A 39 15.60 -7.72 -21.32
CA LEU A 39 14.40 -7.67 -22.15
C LEU A 39 13.27 -6.97 -21.39
N ASP A 40 13.03 -5.70 -21.68
CA ASP A 40 11.87 -4.99 -21.13
C ASP A 40 10.58 -5.41 -21.81
N PHE A 41 9.51 -5.49 -21.03
CA PHE A 41 8.17 -5.67 -21.55
C PHE A 41 7.14 -5.03 -20.61
N ALA A 42 6.00 -4.65 -21.17
CA ALA A 42 4.88 -4.16 -20.40
C ALA A 42 3.66 -5.05 -20.63
N THR A 43 2.75 -5.09 -19.67
CA THR A 43 1.42 -5.69 -19.84
C THR A 43 0.45 -4.67 -20.41
N ARG A 44 -0.75 -5.10 -20.84
CA ARG A 44 -1.82 -4.15 -21.22
C ARG A 44 -2.26 -3.30 -20.04
N THR A 45 -2.17 -3.86 -18.84
CA THR A 45 -2.48 -3.17 -17.58
C THR A 45 -1.40 -2.17 -17.16
N GLY A 46 -0.26 -2.08 -17.87
CA GLY A 46 0.79 -1.10 -17.62
C GLY A 46 1.88 -1.55 -16.65
N VAL A 47 1.85 -2.80 -16.20
CA VAL A 47 2.92 -3.40 -15.39
C VAL A 47 4.17 -3.51 -16.24
N ARG A 48 5.27 -2.91 -15.79
CA ARG A 48 6.57 -2.84 -16.47
C ARG A 48 7.57 -3.77 -15.81
N LEU A 49 8.05 -4.75 -16.57
CA LEU A 49 8.99 -5.77 -16.10
C LEU A 49 10.20 -5.85 -17.03
N ALA A 50 11.25 -6.49 -16.52
CA ALA A 50 12.42 -6.86 -17.29
C ALA A 50 12.80 -8.30 -17.03
N ALA A 51 13.01 -9.04 -18.11
CA ALA A 51 13.64 -10.35 -18.09
C ALA A 51 15.15 -10.16 -18.31
N GLU A 52 15.94 -10.47 -17.29
CA GLU A 52 17.39 -10.31 -17.27
C GLU A 52 18.04 -11.67 -17.44
N ILE A 53 18.79 -11.87 -18.52
CA ILE A 53 19.61 -13.06 -18.74
C ILE A 53 21.02 -12.73 -18.25
N HIS A 54 21.44 -13.43 -17.21
CA HIS A 54 22.79 -13.36 -16.66
C HIS A 54 23.58 -14.55 -17.18
N ASP A 55 24.79 -14.30 -17.67
CA ASP A 55 25.72 -15.37 -18.05
C ASP A 55 26.91 -15.35 -17.09
N ARG A 56 26.98 -16.35 -16.21
CA ARG A 56 27.99 -16.47 -15.16
C ARG A 56 28.98 -17.58 -15.55
N LYS A 57 30.03 -17.75 -14.74
CA LYS A 57 31.08 -18.73 -15.03
C LYS A 57 30.54 -20.16 -15.10
N GLU A 58 29.57 -20.49 -14.25
CA GLU A 58 29.05 -21.85 -14.06
C GLU A 58 27.72 -22.09 -14.77
N ASP A 59 26.86 -21.08 -14.83
CA ASP A 59 25.50 -21.17 -15.35
C ASP A 59 25.06 -19.91 -16.10
N SER A 60 23.96 -20.02 -16.85
CA SER A 60 23.17 -18.89 -17.30
C SER A 60 21.84 -18.88 -16.55
N THR A 61 21.32 -17.71 -16.17
CA THR A 61 20.07 -17.60 -15.42
C THR A 61 19.12 -16.58 -16.03
N LEU A 62 17.82 -16.82 -15.88
CA LEU A 62 16.77 -15.87 -16.21
C LEU A 62 16.17 -15.31 -14.93
N GLU A 63 16.23 -14.00 -14.79
CA GLU A 63 15.82 -13.26 -13.62
C GLU A 63 14.76 -12.21 -14.02
N LEU A 64 13.70 -12.06 -13.23
CA LEU A 64 12.60 -11.13 -13.51
C LEU A 64 12.60 -9.98 -12.51
N VAL A 65 12.62 -8.75 -13.04
CA VAL A 65 12.72 -7.52 -12.26
C VAL A 65 11.54 -6.60 -12.57
N ALA A 66 10.87 -6.09 -11.54
CA ALA A 66 9.87 -5.04 -11.70
C ALA A 66 10.53 -3.67 -11.80
N ARG A 67 9.99 -2.79 -12.67
CA ARG A 67 10.57 -1.45 -12.90
C ARG A 67 10.11 -0.39 -11.92
N ASP A 68 9.03 -0.64 -11.20
CA ASP A 68 8.42 0.27 -10.23
C ASP A 68 7.59 -0.48 -9.17
N SER A 69 7.07 0.24 -8.18
CA SER A 69 6.32 -0.29 -7.05
C SER A 69 4.96 -0.93 -7.45
N GLU A 70 4.26 -0.35 -8.43
CA GLU A 70 2.99 -0.86 -8.95
C GLU A 70 3.21 -2.17 -9.73
N SER A 71 4.29 -2.23 -10.52
CA SER A 71 4.72 -3.42 -11.24
C SER A 71 5.20 -4.51 -10.30
N GLN A 72 5.90 -4.13 -9.22
CA GLN A 72 6.30 -5.06 -8.17
C GLN A 72 5.08 -5.64 -7.46
N TYR A 73 4.05 -4.83 -7.21
CA TYR A 73 2.77 -5.29 -6.67
C TYR A 73 2.07 -6.26 -7.63
N GLY A 74 1.93 -5.91 -8.91
CA GLY A 74 1.29 -6.76 -9.92
C GLY A 74 2.00 -8.11 -10.03
N LEU A 75 3.34 -8.08 -10.09
CA LEU A 75 4.16 -9.27 -10.07
C LEU A 75 3.91 -10.12 -8.81
N ARG A 76 3.92 -9.52 -7.61
CA ARG A 76 3.69 -10.24 -6.35
C ARG A 76 2.33 -10.95 -6.31
N ARG A 77 1.26 -10.32 -6.82
CA ARG A 77 -0.06 -10.97 -6.93
C ARG A 77 -0.07 -12.12 -7.94
N ALA A 78 0.73 -12.01 -8.99
CA ALA A 78 0.87 -13.06 -9.98
C ALA A 78 1.77 -14.23 -9.53
N ILE A 79 2.72 -14.04 -8.59
CA ILE A 79 3.67 -15.10 -8.16
C ILE A 79 2.96 -16.42 -7.84
N SER A 80 1.92 -16.38 -7.00
CA SER A 80 1.20 -17.60 -6.60
C SER A 80 0.48 -18.26 -7.79
N ARG A 81 -0.09 -17.47 -8.71
CA ARG A 81 -0.76 -17.99 -9.93
C ARG A 81 0.23 -18.54 -10.95
N LEU A 82 1.39 -17.92 -11.05
CA LEU A 82 2.49 -18.32 -11.94
C LEU A 82 3.31 -19.48 -11.39
N GLN A 83 3.06 -19.90 -10.13
CA GLN A 83 3.82 -20.93 -9.41
C GLN A 83 5.33 -20.61 -9.37
N LEU A 84 5.67 -19.33 -9.26
CA LEU A 84 7.08 -18.89 -9.23
C LEU A 84 7.67 -19.06 -7.83
N PRO A 85 9.01 -19.27 -7.73
CA PRO A 85 9.71 -19.25 -6.46
C PRO A 85 9.44 -17.93 -5.72
N ARG A 86 9.10 -18.02 -4.44
CA ARG A 86 8.95 -16.82 -3.60
C ARG A 86 10.33 -16.29 -3.22
N PRO A 87 10.64 -15.01 -3.46
CA PRO A 87 11.92 -14.45 -3.02
C PRO A 87 12.01 -14.44 -1.49
N VAL A 88 13.23 -14.69 -0.97
CA VAL A 88 13.52 -14.72 0.47
C VAL A 88 13.39 -13.33 1.12
N ASN A 89 13.69 -12.27 0.36
CA ASN A 89 13.46 -10.89 0.77
C ASN A 89 12.42 -10.27 -0.16
N ILE A 90 11.33 -9.78 0.43
CA ILE A 90 10.20 -9.23 -0.31
C ILE A 90 10.58 -7.91 -1.00
N ASN A 91 11.55 -7.17 -0.46
CA ASN A 91 11.88 -5.80 -0.88
C ASN A 91 13.05 -5.71 -1.87
N GLU A 92 13.85 -6.76 -2.02
CA GLU A 92 15.01 -6.74 -2.90
C GLU A 92 15.28 -8.13 -3.50
N LYS A 93 15.57 -8.09 -4.81
CA LYS A 93 16.17 -9.10 -5.69
C LYS A 93 15.23 -9.74 -6.71
N PRO A 94 15.73 -9.97 -7.94
CA PRO A 94 14.98 -10.57 -9.03
C PRO A 94 14.36 -11.92 -8.66
N ILE A 95 13.24 -12.24 -9.29
CA ILE A 95 12.65 -13.59 -9.24
C ILE A 95 13.35 -14.45 -10.28
N ARG A 96 14.09 -15.47 -9.84
CA ARG A 96 14.71 -16.42 -10.77
C ARG A 96 13.64 -17.33 -11.40
N LEU A 97 13.57 -17.31 -12.72
CA LEU A 97 12.63 -18.08 -13.53
C LEU A 97 13.24 -19.37 -14.08
N ALA A 98 14.55 -19.33 -14.41
CA ALA A 98 15.25 -20.48 -14.98
C ALA A 98 16.76 -20.41 -14.68
N THR A 99 17.39 -21.58 -14.71
CA THR A 99 18.84 -21.77 -14.72
C THR A 99 19.16 -22.77 -15.82
N TRP A 100 20.20 -22.49 -16.60
CA TRP A 100 20.67 -23.34 -17.68
C TRP A 100 22.16 -23.65 -17.49
N ASP A 101 22.51 -24.91 -17.72
CA ASP A 101 23.91 -25.33 -17.76
C ASP A 101 24.66 -24.68 -18.93
N ARG A 102 25.99 -24.64 -18.81
CA ARG A 102 26.84 -23.96 -19.77
C ARG A 102 26.72 -24.48 -21.21
N HIS A 103 26.28 -25.72 -21.40
CA HIS A 103 26.21 -26.38 -22.71
C HIS A 103 24.86 -26.21 -23.43
N VAL A 104 23.86 -25.61 -22.79
CA VAL A 104 22.54 -25.40 -23.39
C VAL A 104 22.63 -24.47 -24.62
N SER A 105 21.95 -24.78 -25.72
CA SER A 105 22.04 -23.93 -26.91
C SER A 105 21.36 -22.57 -26.71
N ASN A 106 21.81 -21.57 -27.46
CA ASN A 106 21.22 -20.23 -27.41
C ASN A 106 19.74 -20.24 -27.86
N GLU A 107 19.36 -21.13 -28.77
CA GLU A 107 17.97 -21.28 -29.23
C GLU A 107 17.03 -21.73 -28.11
N VAL A 108 17.51 -22.62 -27.23
CA VAL A 108 16.75 -23.10 -26.06
C VAL A 108 16.58 -21.96 -25.06
N ILE A 109 17.66 -21.26 -24.70
CA ILE A 109 17.61 -20.11 -23.78
C ILE A 109 16.61 -19.05 -24.30
N ILE A 110 16.63 -18.75 -25.59
CA ILE A 110 15.69 -17.81 -26.21
C ILE A 110 14.25 -18.34 -26.17
N GLY A 111 14.05 -19.61 -26.53
CA GLY A 111 12.72 -20.25 -26.51
C GLY A 111 12.09 -20.20 -25.12
N ASP A 112 12.83 -20.65 -24.11
CA ASP A 112 12.40 -20.66 -22.72
C ASP A 112 12.15 -19.24 -22.20
N THR A 113 13.00 -18.27 -22.54
CA THR A 113 12.81 -16.86 -22.16
C THR A 113 11.48 -16.32 -22.69
N LEU A 114 11.20 -16.54 -23.99
CA LEU A 114 9.95 -16.06 -24.61
C LEU A 114 8.71 -16.76 -24.05
N ILE A 115 8.80 -18.07 -23.77
CA ILE A 115 7.71 -18.83 -23.13
C ILE A 115 7.42 -18.27 -21.73
N ASN A 116 8.46 -18.00 -20.94
CA ASN A 116 8.29 -17.42 -19.61
C ASN A 116 7.66 -16.02 -19.66
N ILE A 117 8.15 -15.14 -20.55
CA ILE A 117 7.55 -13.81 -20.75
C ILE A 117 6.07 -13.93 -21.14
N GLN A 118 5.73 -14.80 -22.09
CA GLN A 118 4.34 -14.98 -22.51
C GLN A 118 3.44 -15.48 -21.37
N ARG A 119 3.92 -16.42 -20.54
CA ARG A 119 3.19 -16.90 -19.35
C ARG A 119 2.92 -15.76 -18.37
N ILE A 120 3.92 -14.90 -18.13
CA ILE A 120 3.81 -13.74 -17.23
C ILE A 120 2.80 -12.73 -17.79
N LEU A 121 2.89 -12.37 -19.07
CA LEU A 121 1.96 -11.47 -19.74
C LEU A 121 0.51 -11.97 -19.60
N THR A 122 0.25 -13.23 -19.94
CA THR A 122 -1.08 -13.84 -19.84
C THR A 122 -1.62 -13.82 -18.41
N SER A 123 -0.79 -14.10 -17.41
CA SER A 123 -1.23 -14.10 -16.01
C SER A 123 -1.56 -12.70 -15.49
N LEU A 124 -0.73 -11.70 -15.79
CA LEU A 124 -0.94 -10.33 -15.34
C LEU A 124 -2.12 -9.66 -16.05
N ASP A 125 -2.35 -9.96 -17.33
CA ASP A 125 -3.53 -9.46 -18.05
C ASP A 125 -4.84 -10.06 -17.53
N SER A 126 -4.79 -11.26 -16.92
CA SER A 126 -5.99 -11.90 -16.35
C SER A 126 -6.62 -11.14 -15.18
N ASP A 127 -5.86 -10.24 -14.51
CA ASP A 127 -6.40 -9.40 -13.43
C ASP A 127 -7.49 -8.45 -13.93
N ARG A 128 -7.36 -7.96 -15.16
CA ARG A 128 -8.36 -7.08 -15.76
C ARG A 128 -9.69 -7.79 -15.98
N ASN A 129 -9.66 -9.09 -16.27
CA ASN A 129 -10.86 -9.89 -16.51
C ASN A 129 -11.66 -10.17 -15.22
N GLN A 130 -11.07 -9.92 -14.05
CA GLN A 130 -11.74 -10.08 -12.75
C GLN A 130 -12.47 -8.82 -12.28
N ILE A 131 -12.32 -7.70 -13.01
CA ILE A 131 -12.96 -6.44 -12.64
C ILE A 131 -14.46 -6.54 -12.98
N GLN A 132 -15.29 -6.35 -11.95
CA GLN A 132 -16.74 -6.36 -12.13
C GLN A 132 -17.18 -5.15 -12.98
N PRO A 133 -18.12 -5.34 -13.94
CA PRO A 133 -18.72 -4.24 -14.67
C PRO A 133 -19.30 -3.19 -13.72
N ASN A 134 -19.16 -1.90 -14.06
CA ASN A 134 -19.67 -0.77 -13.28
C ASN A 134 -19.12 -0.65 -11.84
N SER A 135 -18.03 -1.36 -11.51
CA SER A 135 -17.38 -1.19 -10.20
C SER A 135 -16.61 0.13 -10.12
N VAL A 136 -16.52 0.70 -8.91
CA VAL A 136 -15.77 1.94 -8.66
C VAL A 136 -14.27 1.64 -8.66
N PRO A 137 -13.45 2.37 -9.43
CA PRO A 137 -12.00 2.24 -9.37
C PRO A 137 -11.48 2.92 -8.11
N GLY A 138 -10.92 2.15 -7.18
CA GLY A 138 -10.21 2.66 -6.01
C GLY A 138 -8.72 2.33 -6.07
N TYR A 139 -7.93 3.03 -5.28
CA TYR A 139 -6.49 2.79 -5.15
C TYR A 139 -6.13 2.66 -3.66
N TRP A 140 -5.77 1.45 -3.24
CA TRP A 140 -5.39 1.15 -1.86
C TRP A 140 -4.36 0.03 -1.79
N TRP A 141 -3.69 -0.08 -0.64
CA TRP A 141 -2.71 -1.13 -0.38
C TRP A 141 -3.38 -2.37 0.24
N ASP A 142 -3.12 -3.57 -0.27
CA ASP A 142 -3.71 -4.82 0.26
C ASP A 142 -2.74 -6.02 0.25
N MET A 143 -1.44 -5.79 0.00
CA MET A 143 -0.44 -6.87 -0.03
C MET A 143 -0.18 -7.51 1.35
N ARG A 144 -0.45 -6.77 2.42
CA ARG A 144 -0.45 -7.28 3.78
C ARG A 144 -1.79 -6.89 4.38
N THR A 145 -2.51 -7.88 4.91
CA THR A 145 -3.79 -7.63 5.56
C THR A 145 -3.62 -6.59 6.68
N ASN A 146 -4.40 -5.53 6.61
CA ASN A 146 -4.53 -4.52 7.64
C ASN A 146 -5.94 -3.96 7.53
N PHE A 147 -6.73 -4.05 8.59
CA PHE A 147 -8.13 -3.62 8.57
C PHE A 147 -8.28 -2.19 8.04
N GLY A 148 -7.36 -1.30 8.40
CA GLY A 148 -7.47 0.11 8.05
C GLY A 148 -7.37 0.37 6.54
N ASP A 149 -6.50 -0.36 5.84
CA ASP A 149 -6.38 -0.21 4.38
C ASP A 149 -7.63 -0.76 3.64
N LEU A 150 -8.43 -1.60 4.30
CA LEU A 150 -9.68 -2.14 3.79
C LEU A 150 -10.91 -1.26 4.11
N ILE A 151 -10.76 -0.20 4.92
CA ILE A 151 -11.86 0.70 5.24
C ILE A 151 -12.26 1.53 4.02
N GLY A 152 -11.29 2.10 3.31
CA GLY A 152 -11.51 2.91 2.11
C GLY A 152 -12.48 2.26 1.10
N PRO A 153 -12.20 1.04 0.60
CA PRO A 153 -13.11 0.36 -0.33
C PRO A 153 -14.50 0.06 0.26
N LYS A 154 -14.62 -0.19 1.57
CA LYS A 154 -15.93 -0.38 2.22
C LYS A 154 -16.75 0.91 2.26
N VAL A 155 -16.12 2.04 2.59
CA VAL A 155 -16.79 3.35 2.58
C VAL A 155 -17.20 3.73 1.16
N MET A 156 -16.31 3.56 0.17
CA MET A 156 -16.63 3.81 -1.24
C MET A 156 -17.82 2.95 -1.72
N SER A 157 -17.82 1.67 -1.37
CA SER A 157 -18.92 0.74 -1.70
C SER A 157 -20.24 1.20 -1.08
N HIS A 158 -20.21 1.61 0.20
CA HIS A 158 -21.40 2.11 0.89
C HIS A 158 -21.98 3.37 0.25
N LEU A 159 -21.14 4.37 -0.04
CA LEU A 159 -21.56 5.65 -0.63
C LEU A 159 -22.11 5.48 -2.05
N THR A 160 -21.55 4.55 -2.83
CA THR A 160 -21.89 4.36 -4.25
C THR A 160 -22.89 3.24 -4.50
N ARG A 161 -23.16 2.39 -3.50
CA ARG A 161 -23.97 1.15 -3.60
C ARG A 161 -23.47 0.20 -4.69
N ARG A 162 -22.16 0.18 -4.92
CA ARG A 162 -21.50 -0.56 -6.00
C ARG A 162 -20.28 -1.29 -5.49
N ALA A 163 -19.91 -2.36 -6.17
CA ALA A 163 -18.62 -3.00 -5.96
C ALA A 163 -17.46 -2.02 -6.23
N VAL A 164 -16.34 -2.23 -5.56
CA VAL A 164 -15.11 -1.43 -5.70
C VAL A 164 -13.98 -2.39 -6.07
N HIS A 165 -13.11 -1.99 -6.99
CA HIS A 165 -11.95 -2.80 -7.38
C HIS A 165 -10.65 -2.03 -7.17
N ASN A 166 -9.59 -2.78 -6.83
CA ASN A 166 -8.28 -2.19 -6.56
C ASN A 166 -7.51 -1.96 -7.86
N THR A 167 -7.06 -0.72 -8.06
CA THR A 167 -6.29 -0.31 -9.23
C THR A 167 -4.79 -0.18 -8.97
N TYR A 168 -4.30 -0.46 -7.75
CA TYR A 168 -2.88 -0.33 -7.39
C TYR A 168 -1.96 -1.11 -8.35
N GLY A 169 -2.35 -2.33 -8.73
CA GLY A 169 -1.61 -3.17 -9.68
C GLY A 169 -1.92 -2.95 -11.15
N LEU A 170 -2.65 -1.88 -11.49
CA LEU A 170 -3.12 -1.60 -12.84
C LEU A 170 -2.69 -0.19 -13.29
N PRO A 171 -1.40 0.06 -13.55
CA PRO A 171 -0.90 1.40 -13.92
C PRO A 171 -1.63 2.10 -15.08
N ASN A 172 -2.25 1.34 -15.99
CA ASN A 172 -3.02 1.86 -17.13
C ASN A 172 -4.54 1.88 -16.92
N SER A 173 -5.06 1.70 -15.70
CA SER A 173 -6.52 1.64 -15.46
C SER A 173 -7.24 3.00 -15.45
N GLY A 174 -6.61 4.06 -15.96
CA GLY A 174 -7.18 5.41 -15.97
C GLY A 174 -7.39 5.97 -14.56
N SER A 175 -8.50 6.67 -14.36
CA SER A 175 -8.81 7.35 -13.10
C SER A 175 -9.16 6.39 -11.97
N ALA A 176 -8.79 6.74 -10.74
CA ALA A 176 -9.26 6.06 -9.54
C ALA A 176 -9.29 6.99 -8.32
N ILE A 177 -10.08 6.58 -7.33
CA ILE A 177 -10.19 7.27 -6.05
C ILE A 177 -9.11 6.74 -5.10
N VAL A 178 -8.21 7.62 -4.66
CA VAL A 178 -7.21 7.33 -3.64
C VAL A 178 -7.78 7.74 -2.28
N SER A 179 -7.99 6.77 -1.40
CA SER A 179 -8.66 6.99 -0.11
C SER A 179 -7.99 6.20 0.99
N VAL A 180 -8.08 6.73 2.22
CA VAL A 180 -7.54 6.13 3.45
C VAL A 180 -6.02 5.89 3.37
N GLY A 181 -5.38 5.77 4.53
CA GLY A 181 -3.96 5.46 4.62
C GLY A 181 -3.05 6.63 4.27
N SER A 182 -1.76 6.31 4.13
CA SER A 182 -0.69 7.29 3.90
C SER A 182 -0.02 7.03 2.55
N ILE A 183 -0.81 7.04 1.47
CA ILE A 183 -0.39 6.47 0.18
C ILE A 183 -0.14 7.52 -0.91
N ILE A 184 -0.26 8.82 -0.62
CA ILE A 184 0.06 9.88 -1.60
C ILE A 184 1.49 9.70 -2.16
N ASP A 185 2.44 9.30 -1.32
CA ASP A 185 3.85 9.11 -1.69
C ASP A 185 4.09 7.94 -2.65
N VAL A 186 3.16 7.00 -2.77
CA VAL A 186 3.32 5.78 -3.58
C VAL A 186 2.44 5.74 -4.83
N VAL A 187 1.63 6.78 -5.07
CA VAL A 187 0.82 6.90 -6.30
C VAL A 187 1.68 7.48 -7.43
N HIS A 188 1.93 6.72 -8.48
CA HIS A 188 2.78 7.14 -9.61
C HIS A 188 1.99 7.43 -10.90
N ARG A 189 0.66 7.42 -10.80
CA ARG A 189 -0.28 7.54 -11.94
C ARG A 189 -0.98 8.90 -11.95
N SER A 190 -1.23 9.47 -13.14
CA SER A 190 -2.06 10.68 -13.32
C SER A 190 -3.56 10.34 -13.33
N ASN A 191 -4.42 11.36 -13.40
CA ASN A 191 -5.89 11.27 -13.36
C ASN A 191 -6.43 10.65 -12.07
N MET A 192 -5.73 10.86 -10.96
CA MET A 192 -6.13 10.33 -9.65
C MET A 192 -6.97 11.34 -8.90
N HIS A 193 -7.94 10.84 -8.13
CA HIS A 193 -8.80 11.65 -7.29
C HIS A 193 -8.45 11.39 -5.83
N ILE A 194 -7.79 12.36 -5.20
CA ILE A 194 -7.34 12.27 -3.82
C ILE A 194 -8.51 12.64 -2.91
N TRP A 195 -8.93 11.68 -2.09
CA TRP A 195 -10.03 11.84 -1.13
C TRP A 195 -9.61 11.32 0.25
N GLY A 196 -9.11 12.24 1.08
CA GLY A 196 -8.87 12.03 2.50
C GLY A 196 -7.67 11.15 2.84
N THR A 197 -6.91 10.66 1.86
CA THR A 197 -5.60 10.03 2.11
C THR A 197 -4.53 11.07 2.46
N GLY A 198 -3.42 10.64 3.05
CA GLY A 198 -2.33 11.51 3.50
C GLY A 198 -0.96 11.15 2.94
N LEU A 199 0.00 12.03 3.20
CA LEU A 199 1.43 11.73 3.02
C LEU A 199 1.92 10.78 4.13
N MET A 200 2.86 9.91 3.79
CA MET A 200 3.53 9.05 4.78
C MET A 200 4.60 9.85 5.52
N ASN A 201 5.40 10.61 4.77
CA ASN A 201 6.47 11.46 5.28
C ASN A 201 6.46 12.80 4.55
N VAL A 202 7.34 13.72 4.96
CA VAL A 202 7.71 14.85 4.10
C VAL A 202 8.34 14.29 2.82
N PRO A 203 7.81 14.62 1.62
CA PRO A 203 8.33 14.11 0.37
C PRO A 203 9.77 14.54 0.13
N THR A 204 10.56 13.67 -0.49
CA THR A 204 11.90 14.05 -0.96
C THR A 204 11.80 15.01 -2.15
N ARG A 205 12.85 15.78 -2.43
CA ARG A 205 12.91 16.63 -3.63
C ARG A 205 12.65 15.86 -4.93
N SER A 206 13.12 14.61 -5.01
CA SER A 206 12.87 13.78 -6.19
C SER A 206 11.40 13.42 -6.31
N ARG A 207 10.74 13.10 -5.20
CA ARG A 207 9.32 12.81 -5.17
C ARG A 207 8.48 14.05 -5.49
N ILE A 208 8.86 15.23 -5.01
CA ILE A 208 8.21 16.49 -5.37
C ILE A 208 8.27 16.76 -6.87
N ARG A 209 9.43 16.56 -7.51
CA ARG A 209 9.54 16.69 -8.96
C ARG A 209 8.62 15.72 -9.70
N GLU A 210 8.53 14.49 -9.24
CA GLU A 210 7.62 13.50 -9.82
C GLU A 210 6.15 13.92 -9.65
N LEU A 211 5.74 14.26 -8.43
CA LEU A 211 4.39 14.71 -8.12
C LEU A 211 4.01 15.94 -8.96
N SER A 212 4.94 16.87 -9.18
CA SER A 212 4.68 18.08 -9.98
C SER A 212 4.33 17.80 -11.45
N GLY A 213 4.66 16.61 -11.96
CA GLY A 213 4.30 16.16 -13.31
C GLY A 213 2.99 15.36 -13.37
N LEU A 214 2.31 15.14 -12.24
CA LEU A 214 1.06 14.39 -12.18
C LEU A 214 -0.16 15.31 -12.16
N ASP A 215 -1.18 14.95 -12.92
CA ASP A 215 -2.46 15.65 -12.94
C ASP A 215 -3.46 14.95 -12.02
N TRP A 216 -3.71 15.52 -10.84
CA TRP A 216 -4.61 14.98 -9.83
C TRP A 216 -5.70 15.98 -9.46
N THR A 217 -6.91 15.46 -9.23
CA THR A 217 -7.98 16.21 -8.58
C THR A 217 -7.95 15.93 -7.08
N ILE A 218 -7.91 16.97 -6.26
CA ILE A 218 -7.83 16.81 -4.80
C ILE A 218 -9.10 17.38 -4.19
N SER A 219 -9.94 16.52 -3.63
CA SER A 219 -11.20 16.91 -2.99
C SER A 219 -11.08 17.02 -1.47
N ALA A 220 -10.21 16.19 -0.87
CA ALA A 220 -9.87 16.23 0.54
C ALA A 220 -8.51 15.57 0.77
N VAL A 221 -7.82 15.91 1.85
CA VAL A 221 -6.61 15.20 2.31
C VAL A 221 -6.76 14.80 3.78
N ARG A 222 -5.95 13.87 4.28
CA ARG A 222 -6.10 13.36 5.64
C ARG A 222 -6.03 14.46 6.70
N GLY A 223 -5.06 15.37 6.60
CA GLY A 223 -4.81 16.38 7.61
C GLY A 223 -4.12 17.64 7.09
N HIS A 224 -3.97 18.63 7.97
CA HIS A 224 -3.43 19.94 7.62
C HIS A 224 -1.93 19.91 7.31
N ARG A 225 -1.17 18.94 7.84
CA ARG A 225 0.26 18.83 7.51
C ARG A 225 0.44 18.35 6.07
N THR A 226 -0.33 17.35 5.65
CA THR A 226 -0.39 16.91 4.25
C THR A 226 -0.79 18.07 3.36
N ARG A 227 -1.88 18.77 3.71
CA ARG A 227 -2.38 19.94 2.96
C ARG A 227 -1.28 20.99 2.76
N THR A 228 -0.70 21.46 3.86
CA THR A 228 0.33 22.51 3.84
C THR A 228 1.58 22.06 3.07
N THR A 229 2.02 20.81 3.27
CA THR A 229 3.18 20.27 2.54
C THR A 229 2.96 20.26 1.02
N LEU A 230 1.79 19.80 0.56
CA LEU A 230 1.47 19.79 -0.87
C LEU A 230 1.31 21.21 -1.43
N GLN A 231 0.68 22.13 -0.69
CA GLN A 231 0.55 23.53 -1.10
C GLN A 231 1.92 24.20 -1.23
N ASP A 232 2.76 24.11 -0.20
CA ASP A 232 4.04 24.80 -0.15
C ASP A 232 5.05 24.24 -1.15
N GLN A 233 5.04 22.91 -1.38
CA GLN A 233 6.06 22.26 -2.21
C GLN A 233 5.64 22.08 -3.67
N LEU A 234 4.33 22.02 -3.98
CA LEU A 234 3.83 21.81 -5.34
C LEU A 234 3.02 22.98 -5.89
N GLY A 235 2.64 23.95 -5.06
CA GLY A 235 1.77 25.06 -5.47
C GLY A 235 0.34 24.63 -5.83
N TRP A 236 -0.06 23.42 -5.42
CA TRP A 236 -1.39 22.89 -5.71
C TRP A 236 -2.49 23.61 -4.93
N CYS A 237 -3.63 23.82 -5.58
CA CYS A 237 -4.83 24.31 -4.89
C CYS A 237 -5.50 23.15 -4.15
N ILE A 238 -5.35 23.12 -2.83
CA ILE A 238 -5.94 22.08 -1.98
C ILE A 238 -7.16 22.65 -1.23
N PRO A 239 -8.37 22.05 -1.40
CA PRO A 239 -9.56 22.46 -0.67
C PRO A 239 -9.34 22.47 0.84
N ASN A 240 -10.15 23.26 1.56
CA ASN A 240 -10.14 23.27 3.02
C ASN A 240 -11.00 22.14 3.61
N VAL A 241 -10.87 20.94 3.07
CA VAL A 241 -11.54 19.73 3.56
C VAL A 241 -10.47 18.75 3.99
N VAL A 242 -10.48 18.41 5.28
CA VAL A 242 -9.57 17.44 5.88
C VAL A 242 -10.32 16.32 6.57
N GLY A 243 -9.71 15.15 6.61
CA GLY A 243 -10.18 13.98 7.35
C GLY A 243 -9.86 12.68 6.64
N ASP A 244 -9.51 11.65 7.40
CA ASP A 244 -9.40 10.29 6.89
C ASP A 244 -10.80 9.72 6.63
N PRO A 245 -11.10 9.12 5.44
CA PRO A 245 -12.41 8.52 5.18
C PRO A 245 -12.77 7.39 6.14
N GLY A 246 -11.80 6.81 6.87
CA GLY A 246 -12.07 5.91 7.97
C GLY A 246 -12.92 6.50 9.09
N LEU A 247 -12.96 7.83 9.22
CA LEU A 247 -13.87 8.54 10.12
C LEU A 247 -15.35 8.39 9.73
N LEU A 248 -15.64 7.99 8.49
CA LEU A 248 -17.01 7.73 8.00
C LEU A 248 -17.44 6.27 8.23
N PHE A 249 -16.56 5.39 8.73
CA PHE A 249 -16.87 3.97 8.91
C PHE A 249 -18.09 3.68 9.80
N PRO A 250 -18.44 4.47 10.84
CA PRO A 250 -19.68 4.30 11.58
C PRO A 250 -20.96 4.38 10.73
N ARG A 251 -20.92 5.02 9.55
CA ARG A 251 -22.05 5.03 8.60
C ARG A 251 -22.17 3.72 7.82
N VAL A 252 -21.07 2.98 7.70
CA VAL A 252 -20.98 1.70 7.00
C VAL A 252 -21.34 0.56 7.93
N PHE A 253 -20.80 0.57 9.15
CA PHE A 253 -20.94 -0.50 10.12
C PHE A 253 -21.13 0.07 11.52
N SER A 254 -22.12 -0.46 12.22
CA SER A 254 -22.32 -0.22 13.64
C SER A 254 -22.86 -1.49 14.29
N ASP A 255 -22.15 -2.00 15.30
CA ASP A 255 -22.63 -3.09 16.14
C ASP A 255 -23.54 -2.55 17.25
N SER A 256 -24.82 -2.36 16.95
CA SER A 256 -25.82 -1.87 17.92
C SER A 256 -26.33 -2.93 18.89
N THR A 257 -25.95 -4.20 18.68
CA THR A 257 -26.50 -5.33 19.42
C THR A 257 -25.70 -5.72 20.65
N THR A 258 -24.49 -5.19 20.77
CA THR A 258 -23.53 -5.72 21.73
C THR A 258 -23.23 -4.73 22.86
N PRO A 259 -23.45 -5.11 24.14
CA PRO A 259 -23.18 -4.22 25.26
C PRO A 259 -21.71 -3.77 25.31
N THR A 260 -21.50 -2.50 25.67
CA THR A 260 -20.17 -2.00 26.03
C THR A 260 -19.59 -2.85 27.15
N GLN A 261 -18.37 -3.34 26.94
CA GLN A 261 -17.57 -4.00 27.96
C GLN A 261 -16.69 -2.96 28.66
N ASP A 262 -16.42 -3.15 29.95
CA ASP A 262 -15.38 -2.38 30.65
C ASP A 262 -13.97 -2.89 30.29
N ALA A 263 -13.70 -2.98 28.97
CA ALA A 263 -12.46 -3.49 28.42
C ALA A 263 -11.58 -2.35 27.88
N ILE A 264 -10.26 -2.52 28.03
CA ILE A 264 -9.24 -1.71 27.37
C ILE A 264 -8.79 -2.47 26.14
N ALA A 265 -9.07 -1.94 24.95
CA ALA A 265 -8.54 -2.51 23.71
C ALA A 265 -7.12 -2.04 23.45
N VAL A 266 -6.21 -2.97 23.20
CA VAL A 266 -4.84 -2.68 22.76
C VAL A 266 -4.69 -3.12 21.31
N ILE A 267 -4.41 -2.16 20.43
CA ILE A 267 -4.33 -2.37 18.98
C ILE A 267 -2.87 -2.15 18.52
N PRO A 268 -2.02 -3.20 18.52
CA PRO A 268 -0.65 -3.11 18.03
C PRO A 268 -0.61 -3.04 16.51
N HIS A 269 0.17 -2.10 15.96
CA HIS A 269 0.62 -2.20 14.59
C HIS A 269 1.40 -3.50 14.37
N TYR A 270 1.32 -4.09 13.17
CA TYR A 270 1.97 -5.37 12.87
C TYR A 270 3.47 -5.39 13.22
N ALA A 271 4.14 -4.26 13.04
CA ALA A 271 5.58 -4.12 13.31
C ALA A 271 5.90 -4.18 14.81
N HIS A 272 4.93 -3.93 15.69
CA HIS A 272 5.10 -3.95 17.14
C HIS A 272 4.54 -5.21 17.79
N LYS A 273 3.85 -6.10 17.05
CA LYS A 273 3.25 -7.33 17.61
C LYS A 273 4.25 -8.23 18.34
N THR A 274 5.55 -8.16 18.02
CA THR A 274 6.56 -8.97 18.73
C THR A 274 6.84 -8.47 20.15
N VAL A 275 6.62 -7.18 20.42
CA VAL A 275 6.87 -6.54 21.73
C VAL A 275 5.58 -6.21 22.47
N LEU A 276 4.51 -5.88 21.74
CA LEU A 276 3.15 -5.70 22.23
C LEU A 276 2.30 -6.87 21.73
N ASN A 277 2.61 -8.06 22.24
CA ASN A 277 2.00 -9.32 21.83
C ASN A 277 0.70 -9.63 22.62
N ARG A 278 0.00 -10.69 22.22
CA ARG A 278 -1.26 -11.13 22.83
C ARG A 278 -1.11 -11.42 24.32
N ASP A 279 -0.10 -12.22 24.68
CA ASP A 279 0.11 -12.67 26.07
C ASP A 279 0.35 -11.50 27.03
N LEU A 280 1.12 -10.49 26.61
CA LEU A 280 1.37 -9.29 27.40
C LEU A 280 0.08 -8.48 27.63
N VAL A 281 -0.78 -8.37 26.62
CA VAL A 281 -2.03 -7.61 26.71
C VAL A 281 -3.06 -8.36 27.56
N GLU A 282 -3.25 -9.65 27.28
CA GLU A 282 -4.27 -10.47 27.94
C GLU A 282 -3.89 -10.81 29.40
N SER A 283 -2.61 -10.89 29.75
CA SER A 283 -2.16 -11.05 31.15
C SER A 283 -2.52 -9.85 32.04
N GLN A 284 -2.83 -8.70 31.45
CA GLN A 284 -3.34 -7.52 32.14
C GLN A 284 -4.88 -7.40 32.03
N GLU A 285 -5.55 -8.48 31.62
CA GLU A 285 -7.00 -8.58 31.29
C GLU A 285 -7.48 -7.42 30.38
N CYS A 286 -6.64 -7.05 29.41
CA CYS A 286 -6.98 -6.14 28.32
C CYS A 286 -7.30 -6.95 27.05
N LEU A 287 -8.04 -6.36 26.12
CA LEU A 287 -8.41 -6.99 24.86
C LEU A 287 -7.32 -6.77 23.81
N PHE A 288 -6.70 -7.84 23.31
CA PHE A 288 -5.80 -7.76 22.17
C PHE A 288 -6.59 -7.72 20.86
N VAL A 289 -6.50 -6.60 20.14
CA VAL A 289 -7.18 -6.42 18.85
C VAL A 289 -6.17 -6.51 17.72
N ASP A 290 -6.29 -7.57 16.94
CA ASP A 290 -5.38 -7.84 15.83
C ASP A 290 -5.73 -6.99 14.59
N VAL A 291 -4.77 -6.16 14.15
CA VAL A 291 -4.91 -5.32 12.94
C VAL A 291 -5.08 -6.11 11.63
N GLU A 292 -4.79 -7.41 11.61
CA GLU A 292 -4.92 -8.30 10.45
C GLU A 292 -6.34 -8.94 10.36
N ARG A 293 -7.26 -8.61 11.29
CA ARG A 293 -8.69 -8.98 11.22
C ARG A 293 -9.49 -8.10 10.27
N SER A 294 -10.76 -8.44 10.03
CA SER A 294 -11.64 -7.64 9.19
C SER A 294 -11.99 -6.28 9.84
N PRO A 295 -12.30 -5.24 9.03
CA PRO A 295 -12.72 -3.94 9.54
C PRO A 295 -13.91 -4.00 10.50
N GLU A 296 -14.92 -4.82 10.20
CA GLU A 296 -16.11 -4.99 11.04
C GLU A 296 -15.79 -5.61 12.40
N GLU A 297 -14.93 -6.62 12.43
CA GLU A 297 -14.49 -7.24 13.69
C GLU A 297 -13.72 -6.27 14.58
N VAL A 298 -12.76 -5.54 13.99
CA VAL A 298 -11.99 -4.53 14.72
C VAL A 298 -12.89 -3.38 15.19
N ALA A 299 -13.85 -2.96 14.37
CA ALA A 299 -14.83 -1.96 14.75
C ALA A 299 -15.71 -2.42 15.92
N SER A 300 -16.23 -3.65 15.90
CA SER A 300 -17.01 -4.22 17.01
C SER A 300 -16.20 -4.23 18.30
N ASP A 301 -14.94 -4.67 18.27
CA ASP A 301 -14.06 -4.66 19.45
C ASP A 301 -13.83 -3.24 19.98
N ILE A 302 -13.62 -2.26 19.09
CA ILE A 302 -13.47 -0.84 19.46
C ILE A 302 -14.75 -0.30 20.09
N GLN A 303 -15.91 -0.48 19.44
CA GLN A 303 -17.22 0.00 19.94
C GLN A 303 -17.55 -0.54 21.32
N ARG A 304 -17.15 -1.79 21.59
CA ARG A 304 -17.37 -2.45 22.88
C ARG A 304 -16.35 -2.05 23.95
N SER A 305 -15.27 -1.38 23.58
CA SER A 305 -14.21 -1.01 24.53
C SER A 305 -14.50 0.32 25.18
N ARG A 306 -14.14 0.46 26.47
CA ARG A 306 -14.22 1.75 27.17
C ARG A 306 -13.18 2.75 26.64
N LEU A 307 -12.04 2.25 26.16
CA LEU A 307 -10.97 3.04 25.55
C LEU A 307 -10.04 2.16 24.70
N VAL A 308 -9.25 2.83 23.85
CA VAL A 308 -8.26 2.22 22.96
C VAL A 308 -6.85 2.71 23.26
N ILE A 309 -5.90 1.80 23.43
CA ILE A 309 -4.47 2.08 23.38
C ILE A 309 -3.96 1.54 22.04
N SER A 310 -3.35 2.37 21.20
CA SER A 310 -2.89 1.89 19.91
C SER A 310 -1.50 2.41 19.53
N THR A 311 -0.74 1.52 18.90
CA THR A 311 0.47 1.91 18.15
C THR A 311 0.18 2.02 16.64
N SER A 312 -1.05 1.75 16.20
CA SER A 312 -1.53 1.78 14.81
C SER A 312 -2.34 3.05 14.55
N LEU A 313 -2.00 3.80 13.48
CA LEU A 313 -2.75 5.00 13.10
C LEU A 313 -4.22 4.71 12.83
N HIS A 314 -4.52 3.65 12.06
CA HIS A 314 -5.91 3.28 11.77
C HIS A 314 -6.67 2.86 13.04
N GLY A 315 -5.98 2.33 14.06
CA GLY A 315 -6.58 2.06 15.36
C GLY A 315 -7.07 3.34 16.03
N LEU A 316 -6.27 4.40 15.99
CA LEU A 316 -6.64 5.73 16.52
C LEU A 316 -7.75 6.39 15.71
N ILE A 317 -7.67 6.34 14.37
CA ILE A 317 -8.70 6.90 13.49
C ILE A 317 -10.05 6.24 13.73
N LEU A 318 -10.08 4.90 13.84
CA LEU A 318 -11.32 4.17 14.04
C LEU A 318 -11.89 4.38 15.45
N ALA A 319 -11.04 4.44 16.48
CA ALA A 319 -11.46 4.83 17.83
C ALA A 319 -12.08 6.23 17.86
N GLN A 320 -11.45 7.20 17.20
CA GLN A 320 -11.98 8.55 17.03
C GLN A 320 -13.34 8.54 16.30
N ALA A 321 -13.47 7.73 15.25
CA ALA A 321 -14.70 7.63 14.45
C ALA A 321 -15.89 7.16 15.29
N TYR A 322 -15.68 6.14 16.14
CA TYR A 322 -16.71 5.58 17.03
C TYR A 322 -16.89 6.35 18.35
N GLY A 323 -16.16 7.45 18.56
CA GLY A 323 -16.27 8.23 19.79
C GLY A 323 -15.70 7.53 21.03
N VAL A 324 -14.76 6.60 20.83
CA VAL A 324 -14.10 5.86 21.92
C VAL A 324 -12.81 6.60 22.30
N PRO A 325 -12.61 6.98 23.57
CA PRO A 325 -11.36 7.60 24.03
C PRO A 325 -10.14 6.77 23.67
N TRP A 326 -9.05 7.42 23.30
CA TRP A 326 -7.85 6.73 22.87
C TRP A 326 -6.56 7.35 23.40
N LEU A 327 -5.50 6.53 23.40
CA LEU A 327 -4.14 6.90 23.72
C LEU A 327 -3.20 6.37 22.63
N TRP A 328 -2.34 7.26 22.12
CA TRP A 328 -1.27 6.86 21.22
C TRP A 328 -0.08 6.33 22.03
N LEU A 329 0.17 5.03 21.91
CA LEU A 329 1.38 4.41 22.44
C LEU A 329 2.47 4.51 21.37
N LYS A 330 3.46 5.37 21.59
CA LYS A 330 4.56 5.61 20.67
C LYS A 330 5.77 4.78 21.08
N VAL A 331 6.19 3.87 20.20
CA VAL A 331 7.41 3.05 20.40
C VAL A 331 8.59 3.77 19.75
N VAL A 332 9.51 4.30 20.57
CA VAL A 332 10.52 5.28 20.13
C VAL A 332 11.77 4.68 19.49
N ASP A 333 12.04 3.41 19.72
CA ASP A 333 13.22 2.66 19.25
C ASP A 333 12.85 1.65 18.15
N ARG A 334 11.59 1.61 17.74
CA ARG A 334 11.08 0.76 16.66
C ARG A 334 10.09 1.53 15.79
N HIS A 335 10.59 2.53 15.08
CA HIS A 335 9.74 3.43 14.30
C HIS A 335 8.93 2.73 13.21
N LEU A 336 7.69 3.20 13.03
CA LEU A 336 6.87 2.83 11.88
C LEU A 336 7.29 3.61 10.64
N ALA A 337 6.97 3.09 9.46
CA ALA A 337 7.04 3.86 8.22
C ALA A 337 6.20 5.14 8.38
N GLY A 338 6.78 6.29 8.00
CA GLY A 338 6.18 7.60 8.26
C GLY A 338 6.65 8.28 9.54
N GLN A 339 7.34 7.55 10.41
CA GLN A 339 7.61 7.94 11.80
C GLN A 339 6.36 8.58 12.42
N ASP A 340 6.50 9.80 12.92
CA ASP A 340 5.43 10.55 13.55
C ASP A 340 4.57 11.35 12.55
N PHE A 341 5.07 11.60 11.32
CA PHE A 341 4.42 12.55 10.40
C PHE A 341 2.96 12.19 10.14
N LYS A 342 2.69 10.93 9.82
CA LYS A 342 1.31 10.48 9.54
C LYS A 342 0.37 10.58 10.73
N PHE A 343 0.89 10.42 11.94
CA PHE A 343 0.13 10.54 13.18
C PHE A 343 -0.16 12.01 13.47
N GLU A 344 0.88 12.85 13.42
CA GLU A 344 0.75 14.28 13.64
C GLU A 344 -0.08 14.99 12.55
N ASP A 345 -0.13 14.43 11.34
CA ASP A 345 -1.04 14.88 10.30
C ASP A 345 -2.50 14.59 10.66
N PHE A 346 -2.82 13.38 11.13
CA PHE A 346 -4.15 13.09 11.66
C PHE A 346 -4.47 13.95 12.90
N PHE A 347 -3.53 14.11 13.83
CA PHE A 347 -3.73 14.92 15.05
C PHE A 347 -3.99 16.38 14.76
N SER A 348 -3.54 16.90 13.61
CA SER A 348 -3.88 18.25 13.18
C SER A 348 -5.39 18.45 12.94
N THR A 349 -6.15 17.37 12.71
CA THR A 349 -7.60 17.41 12.48
C THR A 349 -8.44 17.30 13.74
N VAL A 350 -7.80 17.19 14.91
CA VAL A 350 -8.45 17.19 16.22
C VAL A 350 -7.80 18.23 17.11
N ASP A 351 -8.36 18.46 18.28
CA ASP A 351 -7.74 19.31 19.28
C ASP A 351 -6.45 18.69 19.83
N ARG A 352 -5.29 19.21 19.41
CA ARG A 352 -3.99 18.61 19.70
C ARG A 352 -3.66 18.56 21.19
N GLU A 353 -4.18 19.49 21.98
CA GLU A 353 -3.99 19.54 23.44
C GLU A 353 -4.69 18.38 24.17
N SER A 354 -5.75 17.85 23.56
CA SER A 354 -6.50 16.72 24.08
C SER A 354 -5.95 15.35 23.64
N VAL A 355 -4.94 15.31 22.77
CA VAL A 355 -4.32 14.07 22.29
C VAL A 355 -3.42 13.46 23.35
N SER A 356 -3.83 12.30 23.86
CA SER A 356 -3.08 11.53 24.85
C SER A 356 -1.96 10.72 24.19
N VAL A 357 -0.72 10.94 24.61
CA VAL A 357 0.47 10.25 24.08
C VAL A 357 1.31 9.69 25.22
N LEU A 358 1.74 8.43 25.08
CA LEU A 358 2.78 7.85 25.90
C LEU A 358 3.91 7.34 24.99
N ALA A 359 5.11 7.89 25.18
CA ALA A 359 6.31 7.41 24.52
C ALA A 359 7.02 6.36 25.39
N CYS A 360 7.47 5.26 24.78
CA CYS A 360 8.15 4.16 25.46
C CYS A 360 9.13 3.45 24.52
N SER A 361 10.16 2.81 25.06
CA SER A 361 11.01 1.89 24.29
C SER A 361 10.39 0.50 24.21
N THR A 362 10.90 -0.35 23.32
CA THR A 362 10.52 -1.77 23.24
C THR A 362 10.74 -2.53 24.55
N VAL A 363 11.74 -2.13 25.33
CA VAL A 363 12.04 -2.69 26.66
C VAL A 363 10.99 -2.24 27.68
N ASP A 364 10.69 -0.94 27.71
CA ASP A 364 9.77 -0.37 28.68
C ASP A 364 8.34 -0.93 28.54
N ILE A 365 7.92 -1.27 27.30
CA ILE A 365 6.58 -1.84 27.01
C ILE A 365 6.25 -3.02 27.92
N GLN A 366 7.22 -3.89 28.23
CA GLN A 366 6.99 -5.07 29.07
C GLN A 366 6.59 -4.70 30.51
N SER A 367 6.96 -3.50 30.97
CA SER A 367 6.67 -3.00 32.31
C SER A 367 5.46 -2.06 32.37
N ILE A 368 4.88 -1.70 31.23
CA ILE A 368 3.73 -0.79 31.18
C ILE A 368 2.50 -1.49 31.74
N ASN A 369 1.87 -0.87 32.74
CA ASN A 369 0.53 -1.21 33.17
C ASN A 369 -0.51 -0.48 32.30
N PHE A 370 -1.17 -1.21 31.40
CA PHE A 370 -2.14 -0.65 30.45
C PHE A 370 -3.32 0.00 31.17
N ARG A 371 -3.77 -0.55 32.30
CA ARG A 371 -4.88 0.02 33.11
C ARG A 371 -4.52 1.36 33.73
N THR A 372 -3.27 1.53 34.12
CA THR A 372 -2.78 2.80 34.68
C THR A 372 -2.73 3.87 33.59
N ILE A 373 -2.10 3.59 32.46
CA ILE A 373 -1.93 4.59 31.39
C ILE A 373 -3.26 4.90 30.69
N ALA A 374 -4.17 3.93 30.66
CA ALA A 374 -5.52 4.08 30.12
C ALA A 374 -6.29 5.23 30.78
N LYS A 375 -6.01 5.55 32.05
CA LYS A 375 -6.65 6.68 32.77
C LYS A 375 -6.36 8.04 32.13
N ASN A 376 -5.29 8.15 31.34
CA ASN A 376 -4.93 9.36 30.63
C ASN A 376 -5.59 9.47 29.25
N SER A 377 -6.30 8.43 28.79
CA SER A 377 -6.94 8.42 27.46
C SER A 377 -8.07 9.45 27.41
N ARG A 378 -8.15 10.16 26.29
CA ARG A 378 -9.20 11.17 26.04
C ARG A 378 -9.79 10.92 24.67
N LEU A 379 -10.98 11.43 24.41
CA LEU A 379 -11.52 11.56 23.06
C LEU A 379 -11.25 12.99 22.59
N PRO A 380 -10.29 13.20 21.66
CA PRO A 380 -10.04 14.53 21.17
C PRO A 380 -11.22 15.17 20.47
N THR A 381 -11.42 16.47 20.71
CA THR A 381 -12.48 17.23 20.05
C THR A 381 -12.20 17.30 18.55
N PRO A 382 -13.14 16.87 17.68
CA PRO A 382 -12.98 16.97 16.23
C PRO A 382 -12.80 18.41 15.76
N ARG A 383 -11.85 18.63 14.85
CA ARG A 383 -11.71 19.86 14.06
C ARG A 383 -11.93 19.61 12.56
N TYR A 384 -12.45 18.44 12.22
CA TYR A 384 -12.91 18.05 10.88
C TYR A 384 -14.44 18.06 10.80
N SER A 385 -15.00 18.09 9.57
CA SER A 385 -16.44 17.95 9.33
C SER A 385 -16.71 16.67 8.53
N LEU A 386 -17.42 15.72 9.15
CA LEU A 386 -17.80 14.46 8.48
C LEU A 386 -18.70 14.72 7.27
N ASN A 387 -19.59 15.71 7.35
CA ASN A 387 -20.46 16.08 6.23
C ASN A 387 -19.66 16.69 5.09
N ALA A 388 -18.69 17.57 5.37
CA ALA A 388 -17.83 18.12 4.33
C ALA A 388 -16.95 17.04 3.69
N LEU A 389 -16.42 16.10 4.48
CA LEU A 389 -15.62 14.99 3.99
C LEU A 389 -16.42 14.06 3.07
N GLU A 390 -17.65 13.72 3.44
CA GLU A 390 -18.54 12.92 2.59
C GLU A 390 -18.99 13.68 1.33
N GLN A 391 -19.34 14.96 1.44
CA GLN A 391 -19.72 15.79 0.29
C GLN A 391 -18.56 15.98 -0.70
N ALA A 392 -17.32 15.94 -0.20
CA ALA A 392 -16.12 15.96 -1.03
C ALA A 392 -15.82 14.63 -1.74
N PHE A 393 -16.63 13.58 -1.55
CA PHE A 393 -16.45 12.33 -2.27
C PHE A 393 -16.59 12.55 -3.79
N PRO A 394 -15.62 12.10 -4.62
CA PRO A 394 -15.63 12.33 -6.07
C PRO A 394 -16.62 11.38 -6.79
N TYR A 395 -17.91 11.71 -6.69
CA TYR A 395 -19.01 10.93 -7.30
C TYR A 395 -18.91 10.85 -8.81
N ASP A 396 -18.34 11.85 -9.47
CA ASP A 396 -18.11 11.92 -10.92
C ASP A 396 -17.26 10.75 -11.42
N VAL A 397 -16.20 10.40 -10.71
CA VAL A 397 -15.35 9.22 -10.98
C VAL A 397 -16.07 7.92 -10.66
N ALA A 398 -16.94 7.98 -9.66
CA ALA A 398 -17.77 6.84 -9.27
C ALA A 398 -18.99 6.66 -10.18
N ARG A 399 -19.22 7.49 -11.20
CA ARG A 399 -20.32 7.24 -12.16
C ARG A 399 -19.96 6.04 -13.05
N PRO A 400 -20.94 5.20 -13.43
CA PRO A 400 -20.72 4.22 -14.48
C PRO A 400 -20.38 4.98 -15.78
N VAL A 401 -19.42 4.46 -16.53
CA VAL A 401 -19.18 4.89 -17.92
C VAL A 401 -20.23 4.26 -18.82
#